data_AF-A0A9D2EFR8-F1
#
_entry.id   AF-A0A9D2EFR8-F1
#
_cell.length_a   1.000
_cell.length_b   1.000
_cell.length_c   1.000
_cell.angle_alpha   90.00
_cell.angle_beta   90.00
_cell.angle_gamma   90.00
#
_symmetry.space_group_name_H-M   'P 1'
#
loop_
_entity.id
_entity.type
_entity.pdbx_description
1 polymer ?
#
loop_
_entity_poly.entity_id
_entity_poly.type
_entity_poly.pdbx_seq_one_letter_code
_entity_poly.pdbx_strand_id
1 'polypeptide(L)'
;DAAAAREAVRPVVGRYLQMTNYRSNLQRLGFTEADFADGGSDALIDALVAHGRPEVVAAALTAHLDAGADHVAVQFLDEDILAAARTLAGALDLP
;
A
#
# COMPACT_ATOMS: atom_id res chain seq x y z
N ASP A 1 -12.63 -5.89 -3.32
CA ASP A 1 -12.23 -7.31 -3.26
C ASP A 1 -10.71 -7.35 -3.13
N ALA A 2 -10.16 -8.13 -2.20
CA ALA A 2 -8.73 -8.13 -1.91
C ALA A 2 -7.91 -8.74 -3.06
N ALA A 3 -8.42 -9.80 -3.70
CA ALA A 3 -7.74 -10.43 -4.83
C ALA A 3 -7.64 -9.45 -6.01
N ALA A 4 -8.76 -8.83 -6.41
CA ALA A 4 -8.77 -7.81 -7.46
C ALA A 4 -7.87 -6.60 -7.15
N ALA A 5 -7.84 -6.14 -5.90
CA ALA A 5 -6.98 -5.01 -5.50
C ALA A 5 -5.49 -5.36 -5.62
N ARG A 6 -5.08 -6.55 -5.15
CA ARG A 6 -3.70 -7.03 -5.30
C ARG A 6 -3.33 -7.17 -6.78
N GLU A 7 -4.20 -7.76 -7.59
CA GLU A 7 -4.00 -7.89 -9.03
C GLU A 7 -3.76 -6.53 -9.71
N ALA A 8 -4.59 -5.54 -9.40
CA ALA A 8 -4.48 -4.19 -9.95
C ALA A 8 -3.18 -3.48 -9.56
N VAL A 9 -2.65 -3.75 -8.36
CA VAL A 9 -1.48 -3.06 -7.79
C VAL A 9 -0.15 -3.70 -8.17
N ARG A 10 -0.11 -5.01 -8.42
CA ARG A 10 1.11 -5.75 -8.79
C ARG A 10 1.93 -5.11 -9.91
N PRO A 11 1.35 -4.57 -11.01
CA PRO A 11 2.13 -3.87 -12.03
C PRO A 11 2.81 -2.57 -11.54
N VAL A 12 2.26 -1.93 -10.51
CA VAL A 12 2.84 -0.73 -9.89
C VAL A 12 3.99 -1.14 -8.97
N VAL A 13 3.74 -2.06 -8.03
CA VAL A 13 4.75 -2.54 -7.07
C VAL A 13 5.89 -3.27 -7.78
N GLY A 14 5.57 -4.11 -8.76
CA GLY A 14 6.54 -4.91 -9.52
C GLY A 14 7.62 -4.07 -10.21
N ARG A 15 7.30 -2.84 -10.65
CA ARG A 15 8.30 -1.90 -11.20
C ARG A 15 9.39 -1.55 -10.17
N TYR A 16 9.02 -1.38 -8.90
CA TYR A 16 9.98 -1.12 -7.84
C TYR A 16 10.75 -2.38 -7.44
N LEU A 17 10.10 -3.55 -7.47
CA LEU A 17 10.77 -4.83 -7.16
C LEU A 17 11.86 -5.20 -8.18
N GLN A 18 11.87 -4.62 -9.38
CA GLN A 18 12.97 -4.76 -10.33
C GLN A 18 14.23 -3.97 -9.91
N MET A 19 14.10 -3.01 -8.99
CA MET A 19 15.20 -2.16 -8.55
C MET A 19 15.94 -2.77 -7.35
N THR A 20 17.27 -2.89 -7.47
CA THR A 20 18.11 -3.51 -6.43
C THR A 20 17.98 -2.80 -5.08
N ASN A 21 17.93 -1.47 -5.05
CA ASN A 21 17.81 -0.70 -3.81
C ASN A 21 16.49 -0.96 -3.06
N TYR A 22 15.38 -1.14 -3.79
CA TYR A 22 14.08 -1.47 -3.18
C TYR A 22 14.07 -2.88 -2.60
N ARG A 23 14.52 -3.88 -3.37
CA ARG A 23 14.61 -5.27 -2.87
C ARG A 23 15.53 -5.39 -1.66
N SER A 24 16.72 -4.78 -1.71
CA SER A 24 17.64 -4.80 -0.57
C SER A 24 17.05 -4.14 0.68
N ASN A 25 16.25 -3.07 0.54
CA ASN A 25 15.55 -2.48 1.68
C ASN A 25 14.50 -3.44 2.26
N LEU A 26 13.67 -4.04 1.41
CA LEU A 26 12.63 -4.99 1.84
C LEU A 26 13.20 -6.25 2.49
N GLN A 27 14.35 -6.73 2.01
CA GLN A 27 15.06 -7.85 2.64
C GLN A 27 15.52 -7.55 4.06
N ARG A 28 15.96 -6.31 4.33
CA ARG A 28 16.31 -5.86 5.69
C ARG A 28 15.09 -5.80 6.61
N LEU A 29 13.88 -5.70 6.05
CA LEU A 29 12.60 -5.74 6.76
C LEU A 29 12.04 -7.17 6.89
N GLY A 30 12.76 -8.19 6.42
CA GLY A 30 12.41 -9.60 6.60
C GLY A 30 11.73 -10.27 5.40
N PHE A 31 11.52 -9.57 4.28
CA PHE A 31 11.01 -10.18 3.06
C PHE A 31 12.09 -11.00 2.34
N THR A 32 11.67 -12.02 1.61
CA THR A 32 12.56 -12.97 0.94
C THR A 32 12.46 -12.87 -0.58
N GLU A 33 13.37 -13.54 -1.30
CA GLU A 33 13.26 -13.65 -2.77
C GLU A 33 11.93 -14.30 -3.20
N ALA A 34 11.37 -15.21 -2.39
CA ALA A 34 10.07 -15.81 -2.67
C ALA A 34 8.94 -14.76 -2.62
N ASP A 35 9.07 -13.73 -1.79
CA ASP A 35 8.11 -12.63 -1.71
C ASP A 35 8.20 -11.69 -2.91
N PHE A 36 9.26 -11.72 -3.71
CA PHE A 36 9.42 -10.85 -4.88
C PHE A 36 9.01 -11.52 -6.19
N ALA A 37 8.78 -12.84 -6.17
CA ALA A 37 8.32 -13.59 -7.32
C ALA A 37 6.94 -13.11 -7.80
N ASP A 38 6.67 -13.28 -9.10
CA ASP A 38 5.35 -13.03 -9.72
C ASP A 38 4.74 -11.64 -9.43
N GLY A 39 5.60 -10.63 -9.29
CA GLY A 39 5.21 -9.25 -9.00
C GLY A 39 4.93 -8.95 -7.53
N GLY A 40 5.24 -9.88 -6.62
CA GLY A 40 5.14 -9.75 -5.17
C GLY A 40 4.26 -10.85 -4.53
N SER A 41 4.57 -11.36 -3.35
CA SER A 41 3.62 -12.21 -2.62
C SER A 41 2.40 -11.40 -2.17
N ASP A 42 1.25 -12.05 -1.93
CA ASP A 42 0.09 -11.37 -1.38
C ASP A 42 0.41 -10.67 -0.05
N ALA A 43 1.22 -11.30 0.80
CA ALA A 43 1.69 -10.72 2.06
C ALA A 43 2.56 -9.47 1.84
N LEU A 44 3.43 -9.47 0.82
CA LEU A 44 4.21 -8.29 0.46
C LEU A 44 3.31 -7.16 -0.05
N ILE A 45 2.35 -7.47 -0.93
CA ILE A 45 1.42 -6.46 -1.45
C ILE A 45 0.59 -5.85 -0.31
N ASP A 46 0.05 -6.67 0.59
CA ASP A 46 -0.73 -6.21 1.74
C ASP A 46 0.09 -5.35 2.71
N ALA A 47 1.40 -5.61 2.82
CA ALA A 47 2.29 -4.81 3.66
C ALA A 47 2.68 -3.47 3.00
N LEU A 48 2.73 -3.40 1.67
CA LEU A 48 3.14 -2.21 0.94
C LEU A 48 1.99 -1.29 0.56
N VAL A 49 0.78 -1.85 0.38
CA VAL A 49 -0.36 -1.11 -0.15
C VAL A 49 -1.58 -1.38 0.72
N ALA A 50 -2.09 -0.33 1.36
CA ALA A 50 -3.37 -0.37 2.01
C ALA A 50 -4.49 -0.41 0.95
N HIS A 51 -5.34 -1.43 0.99
CA HIS A 51 -6.44 -1.60 0.05
C HIS A 51 -7.70 -2.16 0.72
N GLY A 52 -8.82 -2.10 0.00
CA GLY A 52 -10.09 -2.63 0.45
C GLY A 52 -11.07 -1.54 0.86
N ARG A 53 -11.72 -1.71 2.02
CA ARG A 53 -12.72 -0.77 2.51
C ARG A 53 -12.06 0.52 3.01
N PRO A 54 -12.70 1.69 2.87
CA PRO A 54 -12.13 2.97 3.30
C PRO A 54 -11.66 2.98 4.75
N GLU A 55 -12.39 2.29 5.63
CA GLU A 55 -12.09 2.18 7.06
C GLU A 55 -10.80 1.37 7.32
N VAL A 56 -10.52 0.37 6.48
CA VAL A 56 -9.28 -0.42 6.54
C VAL A 56 -8.08 0.43 6.13
N VAL A 57 -8.24 1.21 5.05
CA VAL A 57 -7.19 2.12 4.59
C VAL A 57 -6.95 3.23 5.62
N ALA A 58 -8.00 3.84 6.17
CA ALA A 58 -7.90 4.84 7.22
C ALA A 58 -7.18 4.31 8.48
N ALA A 59 -7.47 3.08 8.90
CA ALA A 59 -6.78 2.44 10.01
C ALA A 59 -5.28 2.23 9.72
N ALA A 60 -4.92 1.80 8.51
CA ALA A 60 -3.52 1.65 8.11
C ALA A 60 -2.75 2.99 8.13
N LEU A 61 -3.38 4.07 7.66
CA LEU A 61 -2.79 5.41 7.72
C LEU A 61 -2.65 5.92 9.16
N THR A 62 -3.67 5.68 9.99
CA THR A 62 -3.64 6.05 11.42
C THR A 62 -2.55 5.29 12.16
N ALA A 63 -2.31 4.02 11.83
CA ALA A 63 -1.24 3.23 12.43
C ALA A 63 0.16 3.84 12.22
N HIS A 64 0.39 4.54 11.10
CA HIS A 64 1.64 5.29 10.91
C HIS A 64 1.76 6.49 11.86
N LEU A 65 0.65 7.20 12.11
CA LEU A 65 0.60 8.30 13.08
C LEU A 65 0.82 7.78 14.50
N ASP A 66 0.16 6.68 14.87
CA ASP A 66 0.32 6.01 16.17
C ASP A 66 1.77 5.53 16.38
N ALA A 67 2.47 5.15 15.30
CA ALA A 67 3.89 4.80 15.32
C ALA A 67 4.84 6.02 15.42
N GLY A 68 4.30 7.23 15.47
CA GLY A 68 5.05 8.47 15.71
C GLY A 68 5.27 9.34 14.48
N ALA A 69 4.64 9.05 13.34
CA ALA A 69 4.66 9.97 12.21
C ALA A 69 3.85 11.25 12.53
N ASP A 70 4.40 12.41 12.18
CA ASP A 70 3.68 13.70 12.23
C ASP A 70 2.89 13.99 10.94
N HIS A 71 3.22 13.29 9.85
CA HIS A 71 2.58 13.41 8.56
C HIS A 71 2.59 12.08 7.80
N VAL A 72 1.48 11.75 7.12
CA VAL A 72 1.37 10.59 6.23
C VAL A 72 0.99 11.05 4.83
N ALA A 73 1.91 10.93 3.88
CA ALA A 73 1.66 11.23 2.47
C ALA A 73 1.02 10.02 1.77
N VAL A 74 -0.07 10.24 1.04
CA VAL A 74 -0.84 9.18 0.39
C VAL A 74 -0.69 9.25 -1.13
N GLN A 75 -0.30 8.14 -1.74
CA GLN A 75 -0.34 7.95 -3.18
C GLN A 75 -1.55 7.09 -3.55
N PHE A 76 -2.56 7.70 -4.18
CA PHE A 76 -3.71 6.97 -4.71
C PHE A 76 -3.33 6.22 -5.99
N LEU A 77 -3.84 5.00 -6.14
CA LEU A 77 -3.63 4.15 -7.31
C LEU A 77 -4.90 3.95 -8.15
N ASP A 78 -6.05 4.47 -7.67
CA ASP A 78 -7.31 4.53 -8.40
C ASP A 78 -7.25 5.49 -9.58
N GLU A 79 -8.03 5.20 -10.64
CA GLU A 79 -8.13 6.08 -11.81
C GLU A 79 -8.78 7.44 -11.46
N ASP A 80 -9.83 7.43 -10.62
CA ASP A 80 -10.46 8.64 -10.09
C ASP A 80 -9.91 8.95 -8.68
N ILE A 81 -8.76 9.63 -8.67
CA ILE A 81 -8.07 10.04 -7.46
C ILE A 81 -8.95 10.93 -6.57
N LEU A 82 -9.77 11.81 -7.15
CA LEU A 82 -10.58 12.74 -6.36
C LEU A 82 -11.74 12.03 -5.66
N ALA A 83 -12.38 11.07 -6.33
CA ALA A 83 -13.42 10.26 -5.70
C ALA A 83 -12.84 9.38 -4.59
N ALA A 84 -11.68 8.76 -4.82
CA ALA A 84 -10.99 7.95 -3.81
C ALA A 84 -10.57 8.81 -2.60
N ALA A 85 -10.00 10.00 -2.83
CA ALA A 85 -9.60 10.92 -1.78
C ALA A 85 -10.79 11.39 -0.94
N ARG A 86 -11.92 11.74 -1.55
CA ARG A 86 -13.15 12.12 -0.80
C ARG A 86 -13.68 10.98 0.06
N THR A 87 -13.68 9.76 -0.49
CA THR A 87 -14.13 8.57 0.24
C THR A 87 -13.25 8.31 1.45
N LEU A 88 -11.93 8.42 1.29
CA LEU A 88 -10.98 8.24 2.37
C LEU A 88 -11.04 9.37 3.40
N ALA A 89 -11.23 10.63 2.96
CA ALA A 89 -11.40 11.78 3.84
C ALA A 89 -12.58 11.57 4.81
N GLY A 90 -13.72 11.07 4.30
CA GLY A 90 -14.86 10.73 5.14
C GLY A 90 -14.58 9.63 6.17
N ALA A 91 -13.71 8.66 5.87
CA ALA A 91 -13.32 7.62 6.81
C ALA A 91 -12.27 8.09 7.85
N LEU A 92 -11.61 9.22 7.60
CA LEU A 92 -10.64 9.87 8.49
C LEU A 92 -11.24 11.07 9.25
N ASP A 93 -12.56 11.31 9.12
CA ASP A 93 -13.24 12.50 9.65
C ASP A 93 -12.59 13.83 9.21
N LEU A 94 -12.03 13.85 8.00
CA LEU A 94 -11.42 15.04 7.39
C LEU A 94 -12.46 15.85 6.60
N PRO A 95 -12.29 17.18 6.50
CA PRO A 95 -13.22 18.07 5.80
C PRO A 95 -13.26 17.85 4.28
#